data_AF-A0A916ABT8-F1
#
_entry.id   AF-A0A916ABT8-F1
#
_cell.length_a   1.000
_cell.length_b   1.000
_cell.length_c   1.000
_cell.angle_alpha   90.00
_cell.angle_beta   90.00
_cell.angle_gamma   90.00
#
_symmetry.space_group_name_H-M   'P 1'
#
loop_
_entity.id
_entity.type
_entity.pdbx_description
1 polymer ?
#
loop_
_entity_poly.entity_id
_entity_poly.type
_entity_poly.pdbx_seq_one_letter_code
_entity_poly.pdbx_strand_id
1 'polypeptide(L)'
;MNDQPTLHNDRRAPRHGPVELHSRPVGSCVDPSDEGPDLSRVNAKGDPTIPIDLQKLITSIRINLKRLATASAATLRDEAALQRIEALHERFSREISQKRPDGARLIATNKELHFAIYSQAGMPMLLQMIESLWLRVGPTLNYDLRVGSTRISERVSADHHRQIVAALKRKDGSAAADALRDDIQSAADFIVSSWALLGAELPAAAPLEPVKAPRRGRASSSARAGAGRLAVAG
;
A
#
# COMPACT_ATOMS: atom_id res chain seq x y z
N MET A 1 15.59 64.65 -36.57
CA MET A 1 14.61 64.12 -35.60
C MET A 1 14.20 62.74 -36.07
N ASN A 2 14.47 61.74 -35.23
CA ASN A 2 14.14 60.32 -35.31
C ASN A 2 14.81 59.43 -36.38
N ASP A 3 15.99 58.94 -36.00
CA ASP A 3 16.44 57.56 -36.24
C ASP A 3 15.59 56.56 -35.45
N GLN A 4 15.23 55.43 -36.07
CA GLN A 4 15.02 54.17 -35.35
C GLN A 4 15.68 53.02 -36.12
N PRO A 5 16.56 52.22 -35.49
CA PRO A 5 17.10 51.01 -36.07
C PRO A 5 16.22 49.80 -35.71
N THR A 6 16.02 48.93 -36.69
CA THR A 6 15.37 47.62 -36.57
C THR A 6 16.20 46.67 -35.69
N LEU A 7 15.66 46.27 -34.52
CA LEU A 7 16.21 45.19 -33.71
C LEU A 7 15.70 43.83 -34.21
N HIS A 8 16.64 43.02 -34.69
CA HIS A 8 16.48 41.59 -34.95
C HIS A 8 16.20 40.88 -33.60
N ASN A 9 15.01 40.29 -33.44
CA ASN A 9 14.68 39.46 -32.27
C ASN A 9 14.88 37.98 -32.65
N ASP A 10 16.09 37.49 -32.43
CA ASP A 10 16.43 36.07 -32.50
C ASP A 10 15.93 35.38 -31.21
N ARG A 11 14.77 34.71 -31.28
CA ARG A 11 14.30 33.78 -30.24
C ARG A 11 14.05 32.42 -30.87
N ARG A 12 15.10 31.60 -30.98
CA ARG A 12 14.94 30.14 -31.09
C ARG A 12 14.38 29.59 -29.79
N ALA A 13 13.11 29.25 -29.78
CA ALA A 13 12.53 28.36 -28.77
C ALA A 13 13.10 26.93 -28.97
N PRO A 14 13.46 26.20 -27.90
CA PRO A 14 13.88 24.81 -28.03
C PRO A 14 12.67 23.96 -28.44
N ARG A 15 12.78 23.31 -29.61
CA ARG A 15 11.82 22.30 -30.05
C ARG A 15 12.04 21.04 -29.21
N HIS A 16 11.17 20.78 -28.24
CA HIS A 16 11.10 19.47 -27.61
C HIS A 16 10.46 18.49 -28.61
N GLY A 17 11.25 17.51 -29.07
CA GLY A 17 10.76 16.39 -29.86
C GLY A 17 9.79 15.51 -29.06
N PRO A 18 9.01 14.65 -29.73
CA PRO A 18 8.04 13.79 -29.06
C PRO A 18 8.75 12.83 -28.08
N VAL A 19 8.29 12.81 -26.83
CA VAL A 19 8.72 11.84 -25.83
C VAL A 19 8.05 10.52 -26.16
N GLU A 20 8.80 9.58 -26.74
CA GLU A 20 8.35 8.20 -26.89
C GLU A 20 8.20 7.55 -25.51
N LEU A 21 6.95 7.47 -25.01
CA LEU A 21 6.59 6.65 -23.86
C LEU A 21 6.73 5.18 -24.26
N HIS A 22 7.91 4.60 -24.03
CA HIS A 22 8.10 3.16 -24.12
C HIS A 22 7.28 2.49 -23.02
N SER A 23 6.20 1.84 -23.42
CA SER A 23 5.36 1.01 -22.55
C SER A 23 6.16 -0.21 -22.10
N ARG A 24 6.69 -0.17 -20.86
CA ARG A 24 7.28 -1.34 -20.22
C ARG A 24 6.17 -2.19 -19.59
N PRO A 25 6.25 -3.53 -19.68
CA PRO A 25 5.28 -4.41 -19.03
C PRO A 25 5.32 -4.22 -17.51
N VAL A 26 4.14 -4.29 -16.88
CA VAL A 26 3.95 -4.24 -15.42
C VAL A 26 4.52 -5.53 -14.84
N GLY A 27 5.81 -5.50 -14.49
CA GLY A 27 6.52 -6.63 -13.92
C GLY A 27 7.81 -6.19 -13.25
N SER A 28 7.76 -6.11 -11.92
CA SER A 28 8.89 -6.20 -10.99
C SER A 28 10.01 -5.16 -11.13
N CYS A 29 9.79 -3.97 -10.57
CA CYS A 29 10.88 -3.09 -10.11
C CYS A 29 11.05 -3.15 -8.58
N VAL A 30 10.74 -4.28 -7.95
CA VAL A 30 11.07 -4.51 -6.54
C VAL A 30 12.35 -5.34 -6.52
N ASP A 31 13.44 -4.76 -6.04
CA ASP A 31 14.67 -5.50 -5.72
C ASP A 31 14.33 -6.51 -4.61
N PRO A 32 14.66 -7.81 -4.74
CA PRO A 32 14.47 -8.79 -3.67
C PRO A 32 15.15 -8.42 -2.35
N SER A 33 16.14 -7.52 -2.40
CA SER A 33 16.85 -6.96 -1.25
C SER A 33 16.08 -5.83 -0.54
N ASP A 34 15.01 -5.29 -1.17
CA ASP A 34 14.16 -4.20 -0.68
C ASP A 34 12.86 -4.71 0.00
N GLU A 35 12.76 -6.02 0.19
CA GLU A 35 11.63 -6.68 0.87
C GLU A 35 11.47 -6.21 2.34
N GLY A 36 12.50 -5.59 2.93
CA GLY A 36 12.50 -5.21 4.34
C GLY A 36 12.51 -6.43 5.25
N PRO A 37 12.61 -6.26 6.59
CA PRO A 37 12.56 -7.40 7.49
C PRO A 37 11.19 -8.08 7.44
N ASP A 38 11.18 -9.42 7.35
CA ASP A 38 9.97 -10.21 7.60
C ASP A 38 9.51 -9.92 9.04
N LEU A 39 8.33 -9.30 9.15
CA LEU A 39 7.75 -8.90 10.43
C LEU A 39 7.02 -10.06 11.11
N SER A 40 6.87 -11.19 10.41
CA SER A 40 6.10 -12.33 10.86
C SER A 40 6.85 -13.25 11.83
N ARG A 41 6.07 -13.88 12.71
CA ARG A 41 6.43 -14.94 13.65
C ARG A 41 5.54 -16.13 13.38
N VAL A 42 5.92 -17.32 13.82
CA VAL A 42 5.08 -18.51 13.68
C VAL A 42 4.44 -18.85 15.03
N ASN A 43 3.12 -19.04 15.09
CA ASN A 43 2.43 -19.48 16.30
C ASN A 43 2.58 -21.00 16.51
N ALA A 44 2.05 -21.52 17.62
CA ALA A 44 2.12 -22.97 17.94
C ALA A 44 1.47 -23.88 16.88
N LYS A 45 0.62 -23.34 16.00
CA LYS A 45 -0.04 -24.08 14.91
C LYS A 45 0.69 -23.98 13.58
N GLY A 46 1.80 -23.26 13.51
CA GLY A 46 2.53 -23.04 12.26
C GLY A 46 2.04 -21.83 11.46
N ASP A 47 1.08 -21.05 11.96
CA ASP A 47 0.56 -19.89 11.23
C ASP A 47 1.45 -18.64 11.39
N PRO A 48 1.65 -17.85 10.32
CA PRO A 48 2.31 -16.56 10.42
C PRO A 48 1.45 -15.56 11.22
N THR A 49 2.07 -14.89 12.18
CA THR A 49 1.50 -13.92 13.13
C THR A 49 2.40 -12.70 13.24
N ILE A 50 1.86 -11.58 13.69
CA ILE A 50 2.67 -10.39 14.06
C ILE A 50 2.19 -9.88 15.42
N PRO A 51 3.00 -9.08 16.16
CA PRO A 51 2.53 -8.45 17.39
C PRO A 51 1.22 -7.68 17.18
N ILE A 52 0.28 -7.77 18.11
CA ILE A 52 -1.07 -7.18 17.98
C ILE A 52 -1.00 -5.68 17.70
N ASP A 53 -0.10 -4.95 18.38
CA ASP A 53 0.05 -3.51 18.16
C ASP A 53 0.58 -3.19 16.75
N LEU A 54 1.47 -4.04 16.22
CA LEU A 54 1.94 -3.93 14.84
C LEU A 54 0.81 -4.24 13.85
N GLN A 55 -0.03 -5.25 14.13
CA GLN A 55 -1.23 -5.53 13.31
C GLN A 55 -2.20 -4.35 13.27
N LYS A 56 -2.44 -3.70 14.42
CA LYS A 56 -3.28 -2.50 14.48
C LYS A 56 -2.69 -1.34 13.70
N LEU A 57 -1.38 -1.09 13.86
CA LEU A 57 -0.65 -0.05 13.12
C LEU A 57 -0.75 -0.27 11.60
N ILE A 58 -0.42 -1.48 11.14
CA ILE A 58 -0.46 -1.83 9.71
C ILE A 58 -1.89 -1.75 9.17
N THR A 59 -2.89 -2.16 9.96
CA THR A 59 -4.31 -2.02 9.58
C THR A 59 -4.69 -0.57 9.37
N SER A 60 -4.31 0.33 10.29
CA SER A 60 -4.56 1.76 10.17
C SER A 60 -3.93 2.35 8.90
N ILE A 61 -2.66 2.03 8.62
CA ILE A 61 -1.97 2.47 7.39
C ILE A 61 -2.70 1.96 6.14
N ARG A 62 -3.03 0.67 6.11
CA ARG A 62 -3.74 0.04 4.98
C ARG A 62 -5.09 0.69 4.73
N ILE A 63 -5.88 0.94 5.78
CA ILE A 63 -7.18 1.60 5.66
C ILE A 63 -7.01 2.97 5.01
N ASN A 64 -6.09 3.81 5.50
CA ASN A 64 -5.91 5.16 4.96
C ASN A 64 -5.52 5.16 3.47
N LEU A 65 -4.52 4.33 3.09
CA LEU A 65 -4.05 4.26 1.70
C LEU A 65 -5.14 3.73 0.75
N LYS A 66 -5.79 2.64 1.13
CA LYS A 66 -6.76 1.97 0.27
C LYS A 66 -8.07 2.76 0.16
N ARG A 67 -8.48 3.47 1.22
CA ARG A 67 -9.64 4.38 1.17
C ARG A 67 -9.41 5.52 0.18
N LEU A 68 -8.22 6.13 0.20
CA LEU A 68 -7.84 7.17 -0.76
C LEU A 68 -7.91 6.64 -2.20
N ALA A 69 -7.34 5.46 -2.45
CA ALA A 69 -7.39 4.83 -3.77
C ALA A 69 -8.84 4.53 -4.21
N THR A 70 -9.65 3.98 -3.32
CA THR A 70 -11.03 3.55 -3.64
C THR A 70 -11.99 4.72 -3.84
N ALA A 71 -11.86 5.79 -3.05
CA ALA A 71 -12.63 7.02 -3.26
C ALA A 71 -12.30 7.64 -4.62
N SER A 72 -11.02 7.69 -4.99
CA SER A 72 -10.56 8.21 -6.28
C SER A 72 -11.03 7.30 -7.43
N ALA A 73 -10.96 5.98 -7.26
CA ALA A 73 -11.45 5.01 -8.22
C ALA A 73 -12.95 5.19 -8.51
N ALA A 74 -13.77 5.49 -7.50
CA ALA A 74 -15.22 5.70 -7.69
C ALA A 74 -15.52 6.83 -8.69
N THR A 75 -14.75 7.91 -8.65
CA THR A 75 -14.97 9.07 -9.52
C THR A 75 -14.34 8.88 -10.89
N LEU A 76 -13.12 8.33 -10.94
CA LEU A 76 -12.27 8.26 -12.14
C LEU A 76 -12.53 7.04 -13.04
N ARG A 77 -13.04 5.93 -12.50
CA ARG A 77 -13.28 4.71 -13.27
C ARG A 77 -14.16 4.98 -14.50
N ASP A 78 -13.85 4.28 -15.59
CA ASP A 78 -14.71 4.18 -16.77
C ASP A 78 -15.70 3.00 -16.64
N GLU A 79 -16.53 2.80 -17.67
CA GLU A 79 -17.55 1.75 -17.67
C GLU A 79 -16.96 0.35 -17.86
N ALA A 80 -15.91 0.21 -18.66
CA ALA A 80 -15.24 -1.08 -18.87
C ALA A 80 -14.56 -1.57 -17.57
N ALA A 81 -13.95 -0.66 -16.82
CA ALA A 81 -13.39 -0.93 -15.51
C ALA A 81 -14.47 -1.36 -14.51
N LEU A 82 -15.64 -0.70 -14.50
CA LEU A 82 -16.74 -1.12 -13.62
C LEU A 82 -17.20 -2.53 -13.95
N GLN A 83 -17.45 -2.85 -15.22
CA GLN A 83 -17.88 -4.19 -15.64
C GLN A 83 -16.86 -5.26 -15.23
N ARG A 84 -15.57 -4.96 -15.34
CA ARG A 84 -14.51 -5.85 -14.86
C ARG A 84 -14.57 -6.05 -13.34
N ILE A 85 -14.73 -4.96 -12.58
CA ILE A 85 -14.84 -5.01 -11.11
C ILE A 85 -16.07 -5.83 -10.69
N GLU A 86 -17.21 -5.66 -11.36
CA GLU A 86 -18.42 -6.46 -11.12
C GLU A 86 -18.17 -7.94 -11.40
N ALA A 87 -17.54 -8.28 -12.53
CA ALA A 87 -17.24 -9.66 -12.88
C ALA A 87 -16.31 -10.33 -11.84
N LEU A 88 -15.36 -9.59 -11.28
CA LEU A 88 -14.48 -10.06 -10.20
C LEU A 88 -15.24 -10.25 -8.88
N HIS A 89 -16.13 -9.32 -8.53
CA HIS A 89 -17.06 -9.48 -7.41
C HIS A 89 -17.89 -10.75 -7.55
N GLU A 90 -18.48 -10.99 -8.72
CA GLU A 90 -19.29 -12.18 -8.98
C GLU A 90 -18.48 -13.47 -8.88
N ARG A 91 -17.20 -13.46 -9.29
CA ARG A 91 -16.29 -14.61 -9.10
C ARG A 91 -16.06 -14.91 -7.62
N PHE A 92 -15.75 -13.90 -6.83
CA PHE A 92 -15.58 -14.04 -5.37
C PHE A 92 -16.87 -14.54 -4.70
N SER A 93 -18.01 -13.91 -5.04
CA SER A 93 -19.33 -14.23 -4.48
C SER A 93 -19.78 -15.66 -4.81
N ARG A 94 -19.43 -16.18 -6.00
CA ARG A 94 -19.66 -17.59 -6.33
C ARG A 94 -18.81 -18.54 -5.51
N GLU A 95 -17.53 -18.24 -5.31
CA GLU A 95 -16.62 -19.10 -4.53
C GLU A 95 -17.04 -19.16 -3.06
N ILE A 96 -17.29 -18.00 -2.43
CA ILE A 96 -17.66 -17.94 -1.01
C ILE A 96 -19.05 -18.54 -0.73
N SER A 97 -19.91 -18.64 -1.75
CA SER A 97 -21.24 -19.25 -1.63
C SER A 97 -21.22 -20.78 -1.72
N GLN A 98 -20.09 -21.41 -2.05
CA GLN A 98 -19.99 -22.87 -2.11
C GLN A 98 -20.17 -23.49 -0.72
N LYS A 99 -20.63 -24.75 -0.67
CA LYS A 99 -20.71 -25.51 0.59
C LYS A 99 -19.35 -25.69 1.28
N ARG A 100 -18.29 -25.73 0.48
CA ARG A 100 -16.88 -25.82 0.91
C ARG A 100 -16.04 -24.89 0.04
N PRO A 101 -16.00 -23.59 0.35
CA PRO A 101 -15.19 -22.63 -0.39
C PRO A 101 -13.71 -23.00 -0.34
N ASP A 102 -12.99 -22.78 -1.44
CA ASP A 102 -11.54 -22.94 -1.49
C ASP A 102 -10.85 -21.64 -1.08
N GLY A 103 -10.14 -21.71 0.05
CA GLY A 103 -9.42 -20.56 0.60
C GLY A 103 -8.41 -19.94 -0.37
N ALA A 104 -7.71 -20.75 -1.19
CA ALA A 104 -6.76 -20.22 -2.15
C ALA A 104 -7.45 -19.43 -3.27
N ARG A 105 -8.60 -19.94 -3.76
CA ARG A 105 -9.43 -19.22 -4.75
C ARG A 105 -10.05 -17.96 -4.16
N LEU A 106 -10.50 -17.99 -2.91
CA LEU A 106 -11.00 -16.80 -2.22
C LEU A 106 -9.93 -15.72 -2.12
N ILE A 107 -8.70 -16.08 -1.74
CA ILE A 107 -7.59 -15.12 -1.62
C ILE A 107 -7.22 -14.53 -2.97
N ALA A 108 -7.15 -15.37 -4.01
CA ALA A 108 -6.85 -14.91 -5.36
C ALA A 108 -7.90 -13.93 -5.87
N THR A 109 -9.18 -14.30 -5.80
CA THR A 109 -10.29 -13.45 -6.28
C THR A 109 -10.48 -12.19 -5.43
N ASN A 110 -10.23 -12.26 -4.11
CA ASN A 110 -10.20 -11.11 -3.21
C ASN A 110 -9.12 -10.10 -3.65
N LYS A 111 -7.90 -10.58 -3.87
CA LYS A 111 -6.79 -9.75 -4.36
C LYS A 111 -7.14 -9.12 -5.70
N GLU A 112 -7.59 -9.92 -6.67
CA GLU A 112 -7.94 -9.43 -8.01
C GLU A 112 -8.98 -8.32 -7.97
N LEU A 113 -10.07 -8.49 -7.19
CA LEU A 113 -11.12 -7.49 -7.03
C LEU A 113 -10.57 -6.17 -6.48
N HIS A 114 -9.88 -6.22 -5.34
CA HIS A 114 -9.37 -5.01 -4.69
C HIS A 114 -8.36 -4.27 -5.57
N PHE A 115 -7.43 -4.98 -6.21
CA PHE A 115 -6.43 -4.35 -7.08
C PHE A 115 -7.03 -3.79 -8.36
N ALA A 116 -8.08 -4.40 -8.91
CA ALA A 116 -8.83 -3.84 -10.04
C ALA A 116 -9.51 -2.51 -9.69
N ILE A 117 -9.91 -2.33 -8.43
CA ILE A 117 -10.44 -1.06 -7.91
C ILE A 117 -9.31 -0.05 -7.75
N TYR A 118 -8.24 -0.39 -7.01
CA TYR A 118 -7.15 0.55 -6.70
C TYR A 118 -6.45 1.07 -7.97
N SER A 119 -6.36 0.26 -9.03
CA SER A 119 -5.75 0.67 -10.29
C SER A 119 -6.51 1.81 -11.00
N GLN A 120 -7.80 2.03 -10.66
CA GLN A 120 -8.59 3.11 -11.24
C GLN A 120 -8.34 4.47 -10.56
N ALA A 121 -7.54 4.52 -9.50
CA ALA A 121 -7.30 5.74 -8.75
C ALA A 121 -6.44 6.78 -9.50
N GLY A 122 -5.74 6.40 -10.57
CA GLY A 122 -4.80 7.28 -11.26
C GLY A 122 -3.57 7.68 -10.44
N MET A 123 -3.26 6.92 -9.38
CA MET A 123 -2.20 7.23 -8.39
C MET A 123 -1.15 6.11 -8.36
N PRO A 124 -0.21 6.05 -9.33
CA PRO A 124 0.71 4.93 -9.46
C PRO A 124 1.63 4.73 -8.25
N MET A 125 2.04 5.82 -7.57
CA MET A 125 2.85 5.73 -6.34
C MET A 125 2.04 5.15 -5.16
N LEU A 126 0.77 5.53 -5.03
CA LEU A 126 -0.12 4.98 -4.01
C LEU A 126 -0.36 3.48 -4.24
N LEU A 127 -0.55 3.08 -5.50
CA LEU A 127 -0.71 1.67 -5.86
C LEU A 127 0.51 0.83 -5.46
N GLN A 128 1.73 1.32 -5.75
CA GLN A 128 2.98 0.66 -5.34
C GLN A 128 3.09 0.51 -3.80
N MET A 129 2.68 1.51 -3.04
CA MET A 129 2.64 1.41 -1.56
C MET A 129 1.66 0.34 -1.09
N ILE A 130 0.49 0.24 -1.73
CA ILE A 130 -0.52 -0.80 -1.43
C ILE A 130 0.00 -2.20 -1.79
N GLU A 131 0.69 -2.34 -2.93
CA GLU A 131 1.32 -3.60 -3.36
C GLU A 131 2.41 -4.05 -2.40
N SER A 132 3.32 -3.16 -2.02
CA SER A 132 4.41 -3.45 -1.08
C SER A 132 3.87 -3.93 0.27
N LEU A 133 2.85 -3.26 0.81
CA LEU A 133 2.19 -3.71 2.04
C LEU A 133 1.50 -5.07 1.85
N TRP A 134 0.87 -5.32 0.71
CA TRP A 134 0.24 -6.61 0.44
C TRP A 134 1.25 -7.76 0.40
N LEU A 135 2.43 -7.55 -0.18
CA LEU A 135 3.48 -8.58 -0.22
C LEU A 135 4.01 -8.90 1.19
N ARG A 136 4.34 -7.87 1.96
CA ARG A 136 4.95 -8.00 3.30
C ARG A 136 4.04 -8.66 4.34
N VAL A 137 2.73 -8.41 4.29
CA VAL A 137 1.78 -8.93 5.30
C VAL A 137 0.63 -9.76 4.72
N GLY A 138 0.61 -10.03 3.41
CA GLY A 138 -0.41 -10.84 2.75
C GLY A 138 -0.65 -12.22 3.39
N PRO A 139 0.40 -12.96 3.78
CA PRO A 139 0.27 -14.20 4.53
C PRO A 139 -0.41 -14.03 5.88
N THR A 140 -0.51 -12.83 6.43
CA THR A 140 -1.13 -12.59 7.74
C THR A 140 -2.55 -12.04 7.57
N LEU A 141 -2.75 -11.19 6.56
CA LEU A 141 -3.98 -10.45 6.29
C LEU A 141 -5.14 -11.28 5.74
N ASN A 142 -4.84 -12.45 5.16
CA ASN A 142 -5.84 -13.35 4.61
C ASN A 142 -6.09 -14.57 5.51
N TYR A 143 -5.74 -14.46 6.80
CA TYR A 143 -5.88 -15.55 7.76
C TYR A 143 -7.33 -15.97 7.91
N ASP A 144 -8.24 -15.01 8.02
CA ASP A 144 -9.68 -15.22 8.06
C ASP A 144 -10.20 -16.05 6.86
N LEU A 145 -9.66 -15.81 5.66
CA LEU A 145 -10.01 -16.54 4.45
C LEU A 145 -9.41 -17.95 4.39
N ARG A 146 -8.19 -18.15 4.92
CA ARG A 146 -7.54 -19.48 4.93
C ARG A 146 -8.15 -20.44 5.93
N VAL A 147 -8.50 -19.95 7.11
CA VAL A 147 -8.97 -20.80 8.21
C VAL A 147 -10.47 -21.09 8.17
N GLY A 148 -11.19 -20.56 7.16
CA GLY A 148 -12.63 -20.76 7.07
C GLY A 148 -13.39 -20.05 8.21
N SER A 149 -13.06 -18.79 8.47
CA SER A 149 -13.64 -18.00 9.57
C SER A 149 -15.16 -17.83 9.48
N THR A 150 -15.77 -17.32 10.56
CA THR A 150 -17.18 -16.91 10.57
C THR A 150 -17.51 -15.89 9.47
N ARG A 151 -16.54 -15.04 9.08
CA ARG A 151 -16.70 -14.12 7.94
C ARG A 151 -16.99 -14.85 6.63
N ILE A 152 -16.46 -16.07 6.43
CA ILE A 152 -16.78 -16.91 5.27
C ILE A 152 -18.18 -17.50 5.41
N SER A 153 -18.51 -18.12 6.54
CA SER A 153 -19.81 -18.78 6.73
C SER A 153 -20.98 -17.81 6.68
N GLU A 154 -20.79 -16.59 7.20
CA GLU A 154 -21.77 -15.51 7.23
C GLU A 154 -21.66 -14.57 6.01
N ARG A 155 -20.71 -14.81 5.11
CA ARG A 155 -20.50 -14.05 3.86
C ARG A 155 -20.24 -12.55 4.08
N VAL A 156 -19.69 -12.17 5.22
CA VAL A 156 -19.40 -10.77 5.62
C VAL A 156 -18.55 -10.06 4.55
N SER A 157 -17.49 -10.69 4.06
CA SER A 157 -16.62 -10.09 3.02
C SER A 157 -17.37 -9.84 1.71
N ALA A 158 -18.27 -10.76 1.32
CA ALA A 158 -19.07 -10.61 0.11
C ALA A 158 -20.05 -9.42 0.23
N ASP A 159 -20.64 -9.22 1.41
CA ASP A 159 -21.51 -8.07 1.65
C ASP A 159 -20.77 -6.74 1.59
N HIS A 160 -19.56 -6.64 2.16
CA HIS A 160 -18.76 -5.43 1.99
C HIS A 160 -18.34 -5.21 0.54
N HIS A 161 -17.92 -6.25 -0.17
CA HIS A 161 -17.60 -6.14 -1.60
C HIS A 161 -18.79 -5.62 -2.42
N ARG A 162 -20.00 -6.16 -2.14
CA ARG A 162 -21.25 -5.69 -2.77
C ARG A 162 -21.51 -4.21 -2.51
N GLN A 163 -21.27 -3.73 -1.28
CA GLN A 163 -21.42 -2.32 -0.92
C GLN A 163 -20.41 -1.42 -1.64
N ILE A 164 -19.15 -1.85 -1.73
CA ILE A 164 -18.10 -1.12 -2.49
C ILE A 164 -18.53 -1.00 -3.96
N VAL A 165 -18.92 -2.12 -4.60
CA VAL A 165 -19.35 -2.12 -6.00
C VAL A 165 -20.58 -1.23 -6.21
N ALA A 166 -21.56 -1.28 -5.31
CA ALA A 166 -22.73 -0.42 -5.36
C ALA A 166 -22.38 1.07 -5.25
N ALA A 167 -21.39 1.44 -4.43
CA ALA A 167 -20.90 2.82 -4.35
C ALA A 167 -20.13 3.25 -5.60
N LEU A 168 -19.28 2.38 -6.16
CA LEU A 168 -18.58 2.63 -7.43
C LEU A 168 -19.55 2.87 -8.61
N LYS A 169 -20.68 2.15 -8.64
CA LYS A 169 -21.76 2.37 -9.61
C LYS A 169 -22.32 3.78 -9.54
N ARG A 170 -22.59 4.26 -8.32
CA ARG A 170 -23.11 5.60 -8.06
C ARG A 170 -22.05 6.71 -8.14
N LYS A 171 -20.78 6.37 -8.41
CA LYS A 171 -19.62 7.28 -8.32
C LYS A 171 -19.50 7.97 -6.94
N ASP A 172 -19.92 7.25 -5.90
CA ASP A 172 -19.94 7.74 -4.52
C ASP A 172 -18.63 7.34 -3.81
N GLY A 173 -17.63 8.22 -3.91
CA GLY A 173 -16.30 7.96 -3.36
C GLY A 173 -16.28 7.81 -1.83
N SER A 174 -17.15 8.53 -1.11
CA SER A 174 -17.23 8.44 0.34
C SER A 174 -17.77 7.08 0.76
N ALA A 175 -18.91 6.66 0.20
CA ALA A 175 -19.50 5.37 0.53
C ALA A 175 -18.59 4.20 0.11
N ALA A 176 -17.87 4.32 -1.01
CA ALA A 176 -16.92 3.30 -1.44
C ALA A 176 -15.74 3.16 -0.45
N ALA A 177 -15.22 4.29 0.04
CA ALA A 177 -14.17 4.29 1.05
C ALA A 177 -14.64 3.78 2.41
N ASP A 178 -15.88 4.05 2.81
CA ASP A 178 -16.43 3.54 4.08
C ASP A 178 -16.67 2.03 4.02
N ALA A 179 -17.27 1.51 2.95
CA ALA A 179 -17.47 0.08 2.78
C ALA A 179 -16.12 -0.69 2.74
N LEU A 180 -15.09 -0.11 2.12
CA LEU A 180 -13.74 -0.67 2.11
C LEU A 180 -13.08 -0.66 3.51
N ARG A 181 -13.26 0.42 4.27
CA ARG A 181 -12.78 0.47 5.66
C ARG A 181 -13.38 -0.69 6.46
N ASP A 182 -14.69 -0.87 6.35
CA ASP A 182 -15.43 -1.84 7.15
C ASP A 182 -15.04 -3.29 6.78
N ASP A 183 -14.77 -3.57 5.50
CA ASP A 183 -14.18 -4.86 5.09
C ASP A 183 -12.83 -5.12 5.76
N ILE A 184 -11.89 -4.16 5.63
CA ILE A 184 -10.54 -4.31 6.18
C ILE A 184 -10.58 -4.41 7.71
N GLN A 185 -11.44 -3.62 8.35
CA GLN A 185 -11.57 -3.59 9.81
C GLN A 185 -12.16 -4.89 10.33
N SER A 186 -13.24 -5.41 9.72
CA SER A 186 -13.84 -6.68 10.15
C SER A 186 -12.88 -7.86 10.01
N ALA A 187 -12.04 -7.88 8.96
CA ALA A 187 -10.96 -8.87 8.83
C ALA A 187 -9.91 -8.72 9.94
N ALA A 188 -9.48 -7.48 10.23
CA ALA A 188 -8.49 -7.21 11.26
C ALA A 188 -8.99 -7.57 12.67
N ASP A 189 -10.26 -7.30 12.97
CA ASP A 189 -10.89 -7.63 14.25
C ASP A 189 -10.95 -9.16 14.46
N PHE A 190 -11.27 -9.91 13.40
CA PHE A 190 -11.21 -11.37 13.44
C PHE A 190 -9.79 -11.88 13.71
N ILE A 191 -8.79 -11.34 13.00
CA ILE A 191 -7.38 -11.73 13.14
C ILE A 191 -6.89 -11.47 14.57
N VAL A 192 -7.12 -10.26 15.09
CA VAL A 192 -6.70 -9.88 16.45
C VAL A 192 -7.41 -10.74 17.50
N SER A 193 -8.71 -10.97 17.35
CA SER A 193 -9.47 -11.81 18.29
C SER A 193 -8.97 -13.26 18.27
N SER A 194 -8.74 -13.81 17.08
CA SER A 194 -8.22 -15.17 16.92
C SER A 194 -6.85 -15.34 17.55
N TRP A 195 -5.94 -14.39 17.34
CA TRP A 195 -4.62 -14.45 17.94
C TRP A 195 -4.61 -14.13 19.42
N ALA A 196 -5.51 -13.29 19.93
CA ALA A 196 -5.63 -13.07 21.37
C ALA A 196 -6.07 -14.35 22.07
N LEU A 197 -7.00 -15.10 21.49
CA LEU A 197 -7.41 -16.42 21.99
C LEU A 197 -6.27 -17.44 21.94
N LEU A 198 -5.46 -17.44 20.88
CA LEU A 198 -4.27 -18.30 20.76
C LEU A 198 -3.10 -17.83 21.63
N GLY A 199 -3.02 -16.53 21.91
CA GLY A 199 -1.95 -15.86 22.64
C GLY A 199 -2.18 -15.75 24.15
N ALA A 200 -3.36 -16.12 24.64
CA ALA A 200 -3.59 -16.36 26.07
C ALA A 200 -2.72 -17.51 26.64
N GLU A 201 -1.97 -18.21 25.79
CA GLU A 201 -0.93 -19.20 26.13
C GLU A 201 0.51 -18.72 25.83
N LEU A 202 0.75 -17.48 25.39
CA LEU A 202 2.09 -16.98 25.01
C LEU A 202 2.54 -15.76 25.83
N PRO A 203 3.81 -15.72 26.29
CA PRO A 203 4.31 -14.59 27.08
C PRO A 203 4.35 -13.29 26.27
N ALA A 204 4.10 -12.17 26.96
CA ALA A 204 4.11 -10.84 26.37
C ALA A 204 5.40 -10.59 25.56
N ALA A 205 5.26 -10.04 24.36
CA ALA A 205 6.40 -9.68 23.53
C ALA A 205 7.27 -8.63 24.24
N ALA A 206 8.60 -8.83 24.19
CA ALA A 206 9.55 -7.83 24.65
C ALA A 206 9.32 -6.50 23.91
N PRO A 207 9.47 -5.34 24.59
CA PRO A 207 9.29 -4.03 23.98
C PRO A 207 10.13 -3.88 22.71
N LEU A 208 9.57 -3.21 21.70
CA LEU A 208 10.34 -2.83 20.53
C LEU A 208 11.41 -1.82 20.96
N GLU A 209 12.68 -2.21 20.81
CA GLU A 209 13.81 -1.32 21.06
C GLU A 209 13.70 -0.09 20.16
N PRO A 210 13.83 1.13 20.71
CA PRO A 210 13.76 2.34 19.93
C PRO A 210 14.83 2.33 18.83
N VAL A 211 14.43 2.72 17.62
CA VAL A 211 15.35 2.92 16.50
C VAL A 211 16.44 3.90 16.93
N LYS A 212 17.67 3.40 17.08
CA LYS A 212 18.82 4.23 17.45
C LYS A 212 19.00 5.30 16.38
N ALA A 213 18.87 6.56 16.80
CA ALA A 213 19.12 7.69 15.92
C ALA A 213 20.54 7.57 15.31
N PRO A 214 20.71 7.90 14.02
CA PRO A 214 22.03 7.87 13.39
C PRO A 214 22.98 8.75 14.19
N ARG A 215 24.14 8.17 14.56
CA ARG A 215 25.20 8.88 15.28
C ARG A 215 25.57 10.13 14.48
N ARG A 216 25.31 11.32 15.03
CA ARG A 216 25.84 12.57 14.48
C ARG A 216 27.35 12.43 14.41
N GLY A 217 27.89 12.40 13.18
CA GLY A 217 29.32 12.41 12.93
C GLY A 217 29.95 13.59 13.65
N ARG A 218 30.99 13.32 14.44
CA ARG A 218 31.76 14.34 15.13
C ARG A 218 32.46 15.17 14.05
N ALA A 219 32.03 16.42 13.86
CA ALA A 219 32.75 17.35 13.01
C ALA A 219 34.17 17.50 13.57
N SER A 220 35.16 17.06 12.81
CA SER A 220 36.57 17.25 13.14
C SER A 220 36.91 18.73 12.97
N SER A 221 37.02 19.47 14.08
CA SER A 221 37.60 20.79 14.11
C SER A 221 39.12 20.66 13.96
N SER A 222 39.68 20.94 12.78
CA SER A 222 41.11 21.22 12.64
C SER A 222 41.31 22.74 12.64
N ALA A 223 41.67 23.30 13.79
CA ALA A 223 42.17 24.66 13.89
C ALA A 223 43.67 24.63 14.22
N ARG A 224 44.43 25.31 13.34
CA ARG A 224 45.73 25.99 13.53
C ARG A 224 46.99 25.16 13.84
N ALA A 225 47.96 25.30 12.93
CA ALA A 225 49.30 25.77 13.28
C ALA A 225 49.97 26.41 12.05
N GLY A 226 50.40 27.66 12.17
CA GLY A 226 51.13 28.39 11.13
C GLY A 226 51.77 29.61 11.78
N ALA A 227 52.88 29.35 12.47
CA ALA A 227 53.63 30.31 13.27
C ALA A 227 54.22 31.42 12.39
N GLY A 228 54.04 32.67 12.83
CA GLY A 228 54.81 33.79 12.33
C GLY A 228 56.25 33.73 12.84
N ARG A 229 57.20 34.10 11.97
CA ARG A 229 58.48 34.67 12.36
C ARG A 229 58.71 35.94 11.54
N LEU A 230 58.91 37.03 12.27
CA LEU A 230 59.48 38.29 11.79
C LEU A 230 60.92 38.05 11.33
N ALA A 231 61.32 38.73 10.27
CA ALA A 231 62.67 39.28 10.12
C ALA A 231 62.59 40.59 9.33
N VAL A 232 63.25 41.60 9.88
CA VAL A 232 63.43 42.97 9.39
C VAL A 232 64.79 43.06 8.68
N ALA A 233 64.90 44.04 7.77
CA ALA A 233 66.11 44.75 7.31
C ALA A 233 66.62 44.41 5.89
N GLY A 234 66.83 45.47 5.10
CA GLY A 234 67.56 45.49 3.84
C GLY A 234 66.91 46.37 2.80
#